data_AF-A0A3M7SQ96-F1
#
_entry.id   AF-A0A3M7SQ96-F1
#
_cell.length_a   1.000
_cell.length_b   1.000
_cell.length_c   1.000
_cell.angle_alpha   90.00
_cell.angle_beta   90.00
_cell.angle_gamma   90.00
#
_symmetry.space_group_name_H-M   'P 1'
#
loop_
_entity.id
_entity.type
_entity.pdbx_description
1 polymer ?
#
loop_
_entity_poly.entity_id
_entity_poly.type
_entity_poly.pdbx_seq_one_letter_code
_entity_poly.pdbx_strand_id
1 'polypeptide(L)'
;VEQKISYINIYKTTGLILPNYCLEKHHKYEIEITVFKKSRQLSYNSAIEALFILIDSIIFIPNFDLIKNQIGLKNDEFKLALNCREKYLSLPKTKSDKCDRLMCAMTSSVFTLLPCQCNVSGSDDKRCDFFGGQCSCKPNVIGRQCNKCDPFSWDFSSRGCL
;
A
#
# COMPACT_ATOMS: atom_id res chain seq x y z
N VAL A 1 5.06 14.39 -21.91
CA VAL A 1 4.18 13.53 -21.09
C VAL A 1 4.43 12.09 -21.49
N GLU A 2 5.02 11.27 -20.64
CA GLU A 2 5.27 9.85 -20.93
C GLU A 2 3.98 9.06 -20.65
N GLN A 3 3.31 8.59 -21.70
CA GLN A 3 2.07 7.81 -21.57
C GLN A 3 2.39 6.32 -21.47
N LYS A 4 1.91 5.66 -20.40
CA LYS A 4 2.03 4.20 -20.24
C LYS A 4 0.64 3.60 -20.09
N ILE A 5 0.36 2.58 -20.89
CA ILE A 5 -0.93 1.90 -20.92
C ILE A 5 -0.79 0.56 -20.21
N SER A 6 -1.63 0.34 -19.19
CA SER A 6 -1.72 -0.92 -18.47
C SER A 6 -3.11 -1.52 -18.57
N TYR A 7 -3.19 -2.84 -18.60
CA TYR A 7 -4.44 -3.58 -18.69
C TYR A 7 -4.74 -4.27 -17.37
N ILE A 8 -5.88 -3.93 -16.76
CA ILE A 8 -6.34 -4.54 -15.51
C ILE A 8 -7.52 -5.46 -15.85
N ASN A 9 -7.45 -6.69 -15.36
CA ASN A 9 -8.54 -7.66 -15.51
C ASN A 9 -9.68 -7.29 -14.55
N ILE A 10 -10.92 -7.30 -15.05
CA ILE A 10 -12.13 -6.96 -14.29
C ILE A 10 -12.38 -7.84 -13.06
N TYR A 11 -11.79 -9.05 -13.02
CA TYR A 11 -11.90 -9.97 -11.87
C TYR A 11 -10.84 -9.72 -10.80
N LYS A 12 -9.98 -8.70 -10.97
CA LYS A 12 -8.94 -8.35 -9.99
C LYS A 12 -9.33 -7.10 -9.21
N THR A 13 -9.04 -7.12 -7.92
CA THR A 13 -9.21 -5.98 -7.00
C THR A 13 -7.98 -5.08 -6.95
N THR A 14 -6.85 -5.53 -7.52
CA THR A 14 -5.58 -4.81 -7.58
C THR A 14 -5.00 -4.86 -8.99
N GLY A 15 -4.48 -3.75 -9.49
CA GLY A 15 -3.75 -3.66 -10.76
C GLY A 15 -2.32 -3.17 -10.56
N LEU A 16 -1.35 -3.82 -11.20
CA LEU A 16 0.02 -3.32 -11.29
C LEU A 16 0.17 -2.53 -12.59
N ILE A 17 0.66 -1.29 -12.49
CA ILE A 17 0.91 -0.44 -13.64
C ILE A 17 2.34 -0.66 -14.13
N LEU A 18 2.47 -1.01 -15.40
CA LEU A 18 3.73 -1.23 -16.10
C LEU A 18 3.78 -0.43 -17.42
N PRO A 19 4.98 -0.10 -17.92
CA PRO A 19 6.29 -0.29 -17.28
C PRO A 19 6.51 0.64 -16.08
N ASN A 20 7.56 0.39 -15.30
CA ASN A 20 7.86 1.14 -14.08
C ASN A 20 8.11 2.64 -14.36
N TYR A 21 7.87 3.46 -13.34
CA TYR A 21 8.23 4.88 -13.33
C TYR A 21 9.44 5.11 -12.42
N CYS A 22 10.39 5.94 -12.88
CA CYS A 22 11.49 6.42 -12.04
C CYS A 22 11.07 7.78 -11.47
N LEU A 23 10.94 7.85 -10.14
CA LEU A 23 10.60 9.09 -9.43
C LEU A 23 11.77 9.48 -8.55
N GLU A 24 12.09 10.77 -8.52
CA GLU A 24 13.24 11.31 -7.81
C GLU A 24 12.81 11.99 -6.50
N LYS A 25 13.69 11.94 -5.50
CA LYS A 25 13.46 12.57 -4.21
C LYS A 25 13.41 14.10 -4.37
N HIS A 26 12.50 14.75 -3.64
CA HIS A 26 12.28 16.20 -3.64
C HIS A 26 11.74 16.79 -4.95
N HIS A 27 11.28 15.95 -5.88
CA HIS A 27 10.55 16.40 -7.05
C HIS A 27 9.03 16.26 -6.82
N LYS A 28 8.28 17.21 -7.39
CA LYS A 28 6.81 17.17 -7.41
C LYS A 28 6.37 16.60 -8.74
N TYR A 29 5.47 15.63 -8.68
CA TYR A 29 4.91 14.97 -9.84
C TYR A 29 3.39 15.10 -9.79
N GLU A 30 2.80 15.37 -10.94
CA GLU A 30 1.36 15.25 -11.15
C GLU A 30 1.12 14.01 -12.02
N ILE A 31 0.26 13.11 -11.55
CA ILE A 31 0.00 11.83 -12.20
C ILE A 31 -1.46 11.82 -12.60
N GLU A 32 -1.69 11.95 -13.89
CA GLU A 32 -3.01 11.84 -14.49
C GLU A 32 -3.31 10.38 -14.84
N ILE A 33 -4.41 9.85 -14.30
CA ILE A 33 -4.85 8.49 -14.56
C ILE A 33 -6.16 8.54 -15.33
N THR A 34 -6.12 8.10 -16.58
CA THR A 34 -7.31 7.96 -17.42
C THR A 34 -7.72 6.49 -17.50
N VAL A 35 -8.93 6.19 -17.04
CA VAL A 35 -9.49 4.84 -17.08
C VAL A 35 -10.45 4.73 -18.26
N PHE A 36 -10.27 3.72 -19.09
CA PHE A 36 -11.17 3.43 -20.20
C PHE A 36 -11.43 1.92 -20.32
N LYS A 37 -12.64 1.56 -20.74
CA LYS A 37 -13.01 0.16 -21.02
C LYS A 37 -12.57 -0.21 -22.44
N LYS A 38 -11.69 -1.21 -22.57
CA LYS A 38 -11.34 -1.78 -23.88
C LYS A 38 -12.31 -2.92 -24.22
N SER A 39 -13.38 -2.61 -24.95
CA SER A 39 -14.33 -3.62 -25.47
C SER A 39 -13.85 -4.19 -26.81
N ARG A 40 -13.74 -5.52 -26.93
CA ARG A 40 -13.67 -6.20 -28.24
C ARG A 40 -15.12 -6.49 -28.66
N GLN A 41 -15.68 -5.63 -29.50
CA GLN A 41 -16.96 -5.70 -30.25
C GLN A 41 -18.13 -6.61 -29.79
N LEU A 42 -19.30 -5.94 -29.71
CA LEU A 42 -20.72 -6.36 -29.77
C LEU A 42 -21.08 -7.84 -30.04
N SER A 43 -21.92 -8.41 -29.16
CA SER A 43 -23.13 -9.14 -29.56
C SER A 43 -24.08 -9.39 -28.36
N TYR A 44 -25.33 -8.95 -28.53
CA TYR A 44 -26.59 -9.49 -27.96
C TYR A 44 -26.72 -9.70 -26.43
N ASN A 45 -27.57 -8.85 -25.82
CA ASN A 45 -28.27 -9.08 -24.55
C ASN A 45 -27.46 -9.65 -23.37
N SER A 46 -26.46 -8.91 -22.90
CA SER A 46 -25.99 -9.07 -21.51
C SER A 46 -25.63 -7.71 -20.95
N ALA A 47 -26.67 -7.03 -20.45
CA ALA A 47 -26.57 -5.83 -19.64
C ALA A 47 -25.87 -6.15 -18.32
N ILE A 48 -24.53 -6.16 -18.31
CA ILE A 48 -23.76 -5.83 -17.10
C ILE A 48 -22.59 -4.95 -17.54
N GLU A 49 -22.89 -3.67 -17.73
CA GLU A 49 -21.90 -2.62 -17.83
C GLU A 49 -21.48 -2.23 -16.41
N ALA A 50 -20.27 -2.61 -15.98
CA ALA A 50 -19.64 -1.86 -14.91
C ALA A 50 -19.40 -0.42 -15.43
N LEU A 51 -20.27 0.51 -15.02
CA LEU A 51 -20.27 1.92 -15.43
C LEU A 51 -19.24 2.77 -14.66
N PHE A 52 -18.73 2.25 -13.54
CA PHE A 52 -17.80 2.96 -12.67
C PHE A 52 -16.78 2.00 -12.07
N ILE A 53 -15.56 2.49 -11.87
CA ILE A 53 -14.50 1.81 -11.13
C ILE A 53 -14.27 2.60 -9.84
N LEU A 54 -14.28 1.91 -8.71
CA LEU A 54 -13.91 2.50 -7.43
C LEU A 54 -12.40 2.30 -7.22
N ILE A 55 -11.68 3.39 -7.01
CA ILE A 55 -10.26 3.38 -6.68
C ILE A 55 -10.14 3.75 -5.21
N ASP A 56 -9.68 2.81 -4.40
CA ASP A 56 -9.42 3.05 -2.98
C ASP A 56 -8.07 3.76 -2.78
N SER A 57 -7.00 3.19 -3.32
CA SER A 57 -5.65 3.72 -3.16
C SER A 57 -4.76 3.45 -4.36
N ILE A 58 -3.77 4.32 -4.55
CA ILE A 58 -2.68 4.16 -5.51
C ILE A 58 -1.40 4.12 -4.70
N ILE A 59 -0.61 3.06 -4.87
CA ILE A 59 0.56 2.78 -4.04
C ILE A 59 1.80 2.71 -4.94
N PHE A 60 2.85 3.45 -4.58
CA PHE A 60 4.16 3.31 -5.20
C PHE A 60 4.94 2.20 -4.49
N ILE A 61 5.23 1.14 -5.23
CA ILE A 61 5.99 0.01 -4.72
C ILE A 61 7.40 0.10 -5.31
N PRO A 62 8.46 0.21 -4.48
CA PRO A 62 9.83 0.19 -4.98
C PRO A 62 10.12 -1.10 -5.76
N ASN A 63 10.84 -0.95 -6.87
CA ASN A 63 11.31 -2.10 -7.62
C ASN A 63 12.61 -2.64 -6.99
N PHE A 64 12.44 -3.58 -6.06
CA PHE A 64 13.56 -4.20 -5.35
C PHE A 64 14.45 -5.09 -6.22
N ASP A 65 13.99 -5.52 -7.41
CA ASP A 65 14.82 -6.31 -8.32
C ASP A 65 16.04 -5.51 -8.81
N LEU A 66 15.89 -4.18 -8.94
CA LEU A 66 16.97 -3.27 -9.34
C LEU A 66 18.08 -3.14 -8.29
N ILE A 67 17.75 -3.38 -7.02
CA ILE A 67 18.67 -3.20 -5.89
C ILE A 67 18.93 -4.52 -5.15
N LYS A 68 18.59 -5.66 -5.75
CA LYS A 68 18.77 -6.99 -5.16
C LYS A 68 20.15 -7.19 -4.54
N ASN A 69 21.20 -6.72 -5.23
CA ASN A 69 22.59 -6.87 -4.79
C ASN A 69 22.95 -5.97 -3.59
N GLN A 70 22.17 -4.94 -3.30
CA GLN A 70 22.40 -4.00 -2.19
C GLN A 70 21.70 -4.43 -0.90
N ILE A 71 20.64 -5.24 -0.99
CA ILE A 71 19.83 -5.65 0.18
C ILE A 71 20.57 -6.70 1.05
N GLY A 72 21.61 -7.34 0.53
CA GLY A 72 22.42 -8.31 1.28
C GLY A 72 21.72 -9.64 1.58
N LEU A 73 20.59 -9.93 0.92
CA LEU A 73 19.85 -11.19 1.06
C LEU A 73 20.41 -12.26 0.11
N LYS A 74 20.40 -13.52 0.56
CA LYS A 74 20.67 -14.66 -0.33
C LYS A 74 19.58 -14.77 -1.39
N ASN A 75 19.89 -15.42 -2.52
CA ASN A 75 18.95 -15.57 -3.63
C ASN A 75 17.59 -16.15 -3.22
N ASP A 76 17.58 -17.19 -2.38
CA ASP A 76 16.34 -17.84 -1.94
C ASP A 76 15.58 -17.00 -0.92
N GLU A 77 16.28 -16.25 -0.06
CA GLU A 77 15.67 -15.28 0.84
C GLU A 77 15.03 -14.13 0.08
N PHE A 78 15.70 -13.63 -0.97
CA PHE A 78 15.16 -12.59 -1.82
C PHE A 78 13.90 -13.05 -2.56
N LYS A 79 13.91 -14.27 -3.14
CA LYS A 79 12.70 -14.87 -3.74
C LYS A 79 11.56 -14.99 -2.73
N LEU A 80 11.86 -15.44 -1.51
CA LEU A 80 10.86 -15.53 -0.45
C LEU A 80 10.33 -14.14 -0.04
N ALA A 81 11.20 -13.14 0.03
CA ALA A 81 10.84 -11.77 0.37
C ALA A 81 9.91 -11.16 -0.68
N LEU A 82 10.15 -11.41 -1.98
CA LEU A 82 9.21 -11.05 -3.06
C LEU A 82 7.84 -11.73 -2.88
N ASN A 83 7.81 -13.02 -2.51
CA ASN A 83 6.54 -13.70 -2.22
C ASN A 83 5.84 -13.13 -0.98
N CYS A 84 6.60 -12.74 0.05
CA CYS A 84 6.05 -12.04 1.22
C CYS A 84 5.43 -10.70 0.80
N ARG A 85 6.09 -9.91 -0.06
CA ARG A 85 5.56 -8.65 -0.59
C ARG A 85 4.19 -8.84 -1.23
N GLU A 86 4.05 -9.81 -2.14
CA GLU A 86 2.76 -10.08 -2.80
C GLU A 86 1.65 -10.39 -1.77
N LYS A 87 1.97 -11.11 -0.69
CA LYS A 87 1.03 -11.39 0.41
C LYS A 87 0.66 -10.15 1.23
N TYR A 88 1.58 -9.21 1.43
CA TYR A 88 1.25 -7.94 2.10
C TYR A 88 0.42 -6.99 1.23
N LEU A 89 0.51 -7.13 -0.09
CA LEU A 89 -0.33 -6.40 -1.05
C LEU A 89 -1.73 -7.00 -1.16
N SER A 90 -1.90 -8.28 -0.84
CA SER A 90 -3.21 -8.90 -0.71
C SER A 90 -3.88 -8.61 0.62
N LEU A 91 -5.19 -8.39 0.61
CA LEU A 91 -6.04 -8.33 1.80
C LEU A 91 -6.81 -9.65 1.95
N PRO A 92 -6.94 -10.22 3.17
CA PRO A 92 -6.41 -9.71 4.45
C PRO A 92 -4.90 -9.95 4.61
N LYS A 93 -4.22 -9.06 5.34
CA LYS A 93 -2.78 -9.19 5.59
C LYS A 93 -2.51 -10.43 6.45
N THR A 94 -1.68 -11.34 5.95
CA THR A 94 -1.19 -12.49 6.74
C THR A 94 0.04 -12.07 7.55
N LYS A 95 -0.01 -12.21 8.88
CA LYS A 95 1.13 -11.94 9.76
C LYS A 95 2.10 -13.13 9.75
N SER A 96 3.39 -12.86 9.61
CA SER A 96 4.44 -13.88 9.64
C SER A 96 5.76 -13.25 10.05
N ASP A 97 6.29 -13.64 11.20
CA ASP A 97 7.55 -13.09 11.74
C ASP A 97 8.72 -13.19 10.74
N LYS A 98 8.74 -14.27 9.94
CA LYS A 98 9.76 -14.45 8.90
C LYS A 98 9.58 -13.43 7.77
N CYS A 99 8.35 -13.20 7.33
CA CYS A 99 8.07 -12.21 6.31
C CYS A 99 8.29 -10.77 6.83
N ASP A 100 7.94 -10.49 8.08
CA ASP A 100 8.16 -9.18 8.71
C ASP A 100 9.66 -8.82 8.67
N ARG A 101 10.53 -9.76 9.05
CA ARG A 101 12.00 -9.56 9.02
C ARG A 101 12.54 -9.33 7.61
N LEU A 102 12.11 -10.15 6.64
CA LEU A 102 12.57 -10.03 5.25
C LEU A 102 12.10 -8.71 4.63
N MET A 103 10.85 -8.32 4.86
CA MET A 103 10.32 -7.05 4.39
C MET A 103 11.02 -5.87 5.05
N CYS A 104 11.35 -5.94 6.35
CA CYS A 104 12.19 -4.94 7.01
C CYS A 104 13.55 -4.79 6.30
N ALA A 105 14.27 -5.88 6.01
CA ALA A 105 15.57 -5.83 5.33
C ALA A 105 15.48 -5.21 3.93
N MET A 106 14.46 -5.59 3.14
CA MET A 106 14.20 -4.99 1.83
C MET A 106 13.96 -3.49 1.95
N THR A 107 12.98 -3.11 2.78
CA THR A 107 12.54 -1.71 2.91
C THR A 107 13.60 -0.81 3.52
N SER A 108 14.40 -1.27 4.49
CA SER A 108 15.49 -0.49 5.09
C SER A 108 16.63 -0.18 4.11
N SER A 109 16.70 -0.90 2.98
CA SER A 109 17.68 -0.63 1.93
C SER A 109 17.26 0.54 1.02
N VAL A 110 15.98 0.91 1.02
CA VAL A 110 15.41 2.02 0.22
C VAL A 110 15.05 3.21 1.11
N PHE A 111 14.48 2.91 2.27
CA PHE A 111 13.95 3.90 3.20
C PHE A 111 14.75 3.90 4.50
N THR A 112 14.92 5.08 5.07
CA THR A 112 15.37 5.20 6.46
C THR A 112 14.24 4.78 7.39
N LEU A 113 14.60 4.27 8.58
CA LEU A 113 13.62 4.02 9.64
C LEU A 113 12.89 5.32 9.99
N LEU A 114 11.56 5.29 9.92
CA LEU A 114 10.71 6.44 10.21
C LEU A 114 10.32 6.44 11.70
N PRO A 115 10.27 7.60 12.37
CA PRO A 115 9.78 7.67 13.74
C PRO A 115 8.30 7.31 13.81
N CYS A 116 7.88 6.66 14.91
CA CYS A 116 6.48 6.24 15.11
C CYS A 116 5.50 7.42 14.97
N GLN A 117 5.75 8.51 15.72
CA GLN A 117 4.88 9.70 15.77
C GLN A 117 3.42 9.37 16.12
N CYS A 118 3.19 8.46 17.08
CA CYS A 118 1.85 8.16 17.58
C CYS A 118 1.21 9.39 18.24
N ASN A 119 -0.06 9.64 17.94
CA ASN A 119 -0.80 10.76 18.50
C ASN A 119 -1.05 10.54 19.99
N VAL A 120 -0.63 11.49 20.84
CA VAL A 120 -0.72 11.35 22.30
C VAL A 120 -2.16 11.26 22.80
N SER A 121 -3.12 11.89 22.11
CA SER A 121 -4.53 11.83 22.48
C SER A 121 -5.21 10.57 21.97
N GLY A 122 -4.90 10.16 20.73
CA GLY A 122 -5.56 9.04 20.05
C GLY A 122 -4.91 7.67 20.23
N SER A 123 -3.70 7.60 20.78
CA SER A 123 -2.98 6.34 21.06
C SER A 123 -2.91 6.04 22.55
N ASP A 124 -2.80 4.75 22.89
CA ASP A 124 -2.58 4.30 24.27
C ASP A 124 -1.12 4.48 24.72
N ASP A 125 -0.17 4.41 23.79
CA ASP A 125 1.23 4.65 24.05
C ASP A 125 1.93 5.43 22.91
N LYS A 126 3.21 5.76 23.12
CA LYS A 126 4.07 6.42 22.12
C LYS A 126 4.84 5.43 21.25
N ARG A 127 4.71 4.13 21.51
CA ARG A 127 5.41 3.07 20.80
C ARG A 127 4.53 2.65 19.61
N CYS A 128 5.15 2.04 18.62
CA CYS A 128 4.41 1.48 17.50
C CYS A 128 4.95 0.09 17.20
N ASP A 129 4.15 -0.69 16.48
CA ASP A 129 4.56 -1.99 16.00
C ASP A 129 5.87 -1.88 15.23
N PHE A 130 6.82 -2.76 15.55
CA PHE A 130 8.13 -2.79 14.91
C PHE A 130 8.01 -2.94 13.38
N PHE A 131 7.03 -3.73 12.93
CA PHE A 131 6.71 -3.90 11.53
C PHE A 131 5.57 -2.96 11.12
N GLY A 132 5.79 -2.11 10.12
CA GLY A 132 4.77 -1.21 9.56
C GLY A 132 4.46 0.04 10.42
N GLY A 133 4.87 0.07 11.69
CA GLY A 133 4.80 1.26 12.52
C GLY A 133 3.38 1.66 12.94
N GLN A 134 2.45 0.70 13.05
CA GLN A 134 1.09 0.95 13.51
C GLN A 134 1.10 1.24 15.01
N CYS A 135 0.50 2.35 15.42
CA CYS A 135 0.30 2.69 16.82
C CYS A 135 -0.93 1.96 17.39
N SER A 136 -0.94 1.71 18.71
CA SER A 136 -2.11 1.18 19.41
C SER A 136 -3.15 2.28 19.59
N CYS A 137 -4.20 2.24 18.79
CA CYS A 137 -5.23 3.27 18.76
C CYS A 137 -6.32 3.03 19.80
N LYS A 138 -6.82 4.12 20.37
CA LYS A 138 -8.00 4.15 21.23
C LYS A 138 -9.27 3.80 20.46
N PRO A 139 -10.39 3.51 21.16
CA PRO A 139 -11.66 3.18 20.52
C PRO A 139 -12.05 4.20 19.45
N ASN A 140 -12.50 3.68 18.31
CA ASN A 140 -12.96 4.45 17.14
C ASN A 140 -11.93 5.42 16.53
N VAL A 141 -10.64 5.26 16.84
CA VAL A 141 -9.54 6.02 16.25
C VAL A 141 -8.76 5.13 15.29
N ILE A 142 -8.42 5.64 14.11
CA ILE A 142 -7.70 4.90 13.07
C ILE A 142 -6.51 5.68 12.50
N GLY A 143 -5.82 5.03 11.56
CA GLY A 143 -4.62 5.52 10.91
C GLY A 143 -3.36 5.05 11.61
N ARG A 144 -2.24 5.07 10.88
CA ARG A 144 -0.94 4.60 11.39
C ARG A 144 -0.54 5.28 12.71
N GLN A 145 -0.84 6.58 12.82
CA GLN A 145 -0.53 7.44 13.96
C GLN A 145 -1.72 7.65 14.92
N CYS A 146 -2.85 6.99 14.71
CA CYS A 146 -4.08 7.17 15.50
C CYS A 146 -4.54 8.63 15.62
N ASN A 147 -4.63 9.33 14.49
CA ASN A 147 -4.83 10.79 14.44
C ASN A 147 -6.16 11.22 13.79
N LYS A 148 -7.07 10.27 13.55
CA LYS A 148 -8.39 10.55 12.97
C LYS A 148 -9.41 9.52 13.47
N CYS A 149 -10.68 9.91 13.51
CA CYS A 149 -11.76 8.97 13.80
C CYS A 149 -11.95 8.00 12.64
N ASP A 150 -12.43 6.79 12.95
CA ASP A 150 -12.96 5.84 11.97
C ASP A 150 -14.16 6.47 11.24
N PRO A 151 -14.51 6.06 10.00
CA PRO A 151 -15.73 6.50 9.37
C PRO A 151 -16.93 6.31 10.28
N PHE A 152 -17.84 7.28 10.26
CA PHE A 152 -19.04 7.35 11.11
C PHE A 152 -18.81 7.64 12.60
N SER A 153 -17.57 7.91 13.03
CA SER A 153 -17.26 8.43 14.37
C SER A 153 -16.80 9.89 14.35
N TRP A 154 -16.94 10.58 15.48
CA TRP A 154 -16.63 12.01 15.61
C TRP A 154 -16.08 12.37 17.00
N ASP A 155 -15.84 13.68 17.24
CA ASP A 155 -15.35 14.24 18.50
C ASP A 155 -14.05 13.60 19.03
N PHE A 156 -12.97 13.76 18.25
CA PHE A 156 -11.66 13.21 18.59
C PHE A 156 -11.13 13.78 19.92
N SER A 157 -10.88 12.91 20.89
CA SER A 157 -10.45 13.28 22.24
C SER A 157 -9.43 12.31 22.83
N SER A 158 -8.98 12.58 24.06
CA SER A 158 -8.13 11.66 24.82
C SER A 158 -8.81 10.34 25.20
N ARG A 159 -10.12 10.19 24.97
CA ARG A 159 -10.86 8.94 25.18
C ARG A 159 -11.13 8.17 23.89
N GLY A 160 -10.62 8.66 22.76
CA GLY A 160 -10.95 8.14 21.43
C GLY A 160 -12.00 9.01 20.73
N CYS A 161 -12.80 8.39 19.88
CA CYS A 161 -13.93 9.03 19.20
C CYS A 161 -15.27 8.44 19.63
N LEU A 162 -16.32 9.26 19.55
CA LEU A 162 -17.71 8.84 19.77
C LEU A 162 -18.30 8.22 18.51
#